data_AF-G3GWG0-F1
#
_entry.id   AF-G3GWG0-F1
#
_cell.length_a   1.000
_cell.length_b   1.000
_cell.length_c   1.000
_cell.angle_alpha   90.00
_cell.angle_beta   90.00
_cell.angle_gamma   90.00
#
_symmetry.space_group_name_H-M   'P 1'
#
loop_
_entity.id
_entity.type
_entity.pdbx_description
1 polymer ?
#
loop_
_entity_poly.entity_id
_entity_poly.type
_entity_poly.pdbx_seq_one_letter_code
_entity_poly.pdbx_strand_id
1 'polypeptide(L)'
;MDQETVGNVVLLVIVTLISVVQNAFFAHKVEHESKMQNGRSFQRTGTLAFERVYTANQNCVDAYPTFLVVLWTAGLLCSQVPAAFAGLMYLLVRQKYFVGYLGERTQSTPGYIFGKRIISFLFLMSLAGVLNHYLIFFFGSDFENYIRTVTTTISPLLLIP
;
A
#
# COMPACT_ATOMS: atom_id res chain seq x y z
N MET A 1 9.11 12.91 -16.99
CA MET A 1 8.38 13.50 -15.86
C MET A 1 9.14 14.73 -15.42
N ASP A 2 8.44 15.84 -15.28
CA ASP A 2 8.95 17.05 -14.65
C ASP A 2 9.20 16.84 -13.14
N GLN A 3 9.99 17.72 -12.53
CA GLN A 3 10.46 17.58 -11.15
C GLN A 3 9.30 17.60 -10.13
N GLU A 4 8.22 18.32 -10.43
CA GLU A 4 7.05 18.43 -9.56
C GLU A 4 6.27 17.11 -9.54
N THR A 5 5.99 16.54 -10.71
CA THR A 5 5.34 15.24 -10.83
C THR A 5 6.16 14.13 -10.16
N VAL A 6 7.49 14.16 -10.27
CA VAL A 6 8.37 13.22 -9.56
C VAL A 6 8.25 13.38 -8.05
N GLY A 7 8.25 14.62 -7.54
CA GLY A 7 8.07 14.93 -6.12
C GLY A 7 6.81 14.28 -5.53
N ASN A 8 5.70 14.34 -6.27
CA ASN A 8 4.39 13.80 -5.85
C ASN A 8 4.32 12.27 -5.79
N VAL A 9 5.29 11.54 -6.35
CA VAL A 9 5.29 10.07 -6.36
C VAL A 9 6.53 9.43 -5.74
N VAL A 10 7.61 10.19 -5.52
CA VAL A 10 8.92 9.66 -5.12
C VAL A 10 8.85 8.77 -3.87
N LEU A 11 8.09 9.15 -2.84
CA LEU A 11 7.92 8.34 -1.63
C LEU A 11 7.23 6.99 -1.91
N LEU A 12 6.24 6.96 -2.80
CA LEU A 12 5.54 5.72 -3.19
C LEU A 12 6.49 4.81 -3.98
N VAL A 13 7.30 5.40 -4.86
CA VAL A 13 8.34 4.69 -5.61
C VAL A 13 9.37 4.09 -4.66
N ILE A 14 9.86 4.85 -3.68
CA ILE A 14 10.80 4.35 -2.66
C ILE A 14 10.21 3.15 -1.93
N VAL A 15 8.98 3.26 -1.43
CA VAL A 15 8.31 2.14 -0.74
C VAL A 15 8.13 0.94 -1.67
N THR A 16 7.79 1.16 -2.93
CA THR A 16 7.64 0.10 -3.94
C THR A 16 8.98 -0.60 -4.23
N LEU A 17 10.09 0.15 -4.31
CA LEU A 17 11.42 -0.43 -4.51
C LEU A 17 11.87 -1.25 -3.28
N ILE A 18 11.59 -0.77 -2.07
CA ILE A 18 11.85 -1.54 -0.84
C ILE A 18 11.02 -2.82 -0.85
N SER A 19 9.76 -2.78 -1.28
CA SER A 19 8.91 -3.97 -1.34
C SER A 19 9.38 -4.98 -2.39
N VAL A 20 9.96 -4.53 -3.50
CA VAL A 20 10.62 -5.40 -4.49
C VAL A 20 11.78 -6.16 -3.84
N VAL A 21 12.66 -5.46 -3.12
CA VAL A 21 13.78 -6.09 -2.41
C VAL A 21 13.29 -7.11 -1.37
N GLN A 22 12.23 -6.76 -0.62
CA GLN A 22 11.63 -7.66 0.36
C GLN A 22 11.04 -8.93 -0.29
N ASN A 23 10.30 -8.80 -1.39
CA ASN A 23 9.73 -9.94 -2.10
C ASN A 23 10.82 -10.84 -2.71
N ALA A 24 11.88 -10.25 -3.26
CA ALA A 24 13.03 -10.99 -3.75
C ALA A 24 13.72 -11.77 -2.62
N PHE A 25 13.85 -11.18 -1.43
CA PHE A 25 14.37 -11.86 -0.24
C PHE A 25 13.50 -13.06 0.17
N PHE A 26 12.17 -12.92 0.19
CA PHE A 26 11.27 -14.03 0.51
C PHE A 26 11.37 -15.17 -0.51
N ALA A 27 11.38 -14.84 -1.80
CA ALA A 27 11.56 -15.82 -2.86
C ALA A 27 12.90 -16.55 -2.76
N HIS A 28 13.99 -15.81 -2.50
CA HIS A 28 15.32 -16.39 -2.31
C HIS A 28 15.38 -17.34 -1.11
N LYS A 29 14.67 -17.02 -0.02
CA LYS A 29 14.54 -17.92 1.13
C LYS A 29 13.82 -19.22 0.79
N VAL A 30 12.74 -19.16 0.01
CA VAL A 30 12.06 -20.38 -0.49
C VAL A 30 12.99 -21.23 -1.35
N GLU A 31 13.72 -20.61 -2.27
CA GLU A 31 14.66 -21.30 -3.16
C GLU A 31 15.78 -21.99 -2.37
N HIS A 32 16.35 -21.31 -1.38
CA HIS A 32 17.39 -21.85 -0.51
C HIS A 32 16.91 -23.12 0.21
N GLU A 33 15.76 -23.06 0.87
CA GLU A 33 15.19 -24.21 1.58
C GLU A 33 14.80 -25.35 0.62
N SER A 34 14.32 -25.03 -0.59
CA SER A 34 14.03 -26.02 -1.63
C SER A 34 15.28 -26.80 -2.06
N LYS A 35 16.41 -26.11 -2.28
CA LYS A 35 17.70 -26.74 -2.63
C LYS A 35 18.20 -27.66 -1.53
N MET A 36 18.07 -27.24 -0.26
CA MET A 36 18.44 -28.07 0.89
C MET A 36 17.59 -29.34 1.01
N GLN A 37 16.32 -29.28 0.61
CA GLN A 37 15.43 -30.43 0.58
C GLN A 37 15.77 -31.40 -0.57
N ASN A 38 16.02 -30.90 -1.79
CA ASN A 38 16.35 -31.74 -2.94
C ASN A 38 17.67 -32.51 -2.78
N GLY A 39 18.63 -31.97 -2.02
CA GLY A 39 19.87 -32.69 -1.67
C GLY A 39 19.68 -33.86 -0.69
N ARG A 40 18.50 -33.99 -0.05
CA ARG A 40 18.15 -35.07 0.88
C ARG A 40 17.19 -36.06 0.21
N SER A 41 17.67 -36.79 -0.79
CA SER A 41 16.92 -37.90 -1.38
C SER A 41 16.79 -39.05 -0.37
N PHE A 42 15.58 -39.32 0.13
CA PHE A 42 14.95 -40.65 0.05
C PHE A 42 13.75 -40.83 1.01
N GLN A 43 13.69 -40.19 2.19
CA GLN A 43 12.59 -40.45 3.12
C GLN A 43 12.29 -39.27 4.05
N ARG A 44 11.31 -38.45 3.67
CA ARG A 44 10.25 -37.89 4.54
C ARG A 44 9.52 -36.79 3.77
N THR A 45 8.20 -36.82 3.85
CA THR A 45 7.27 -35.69 3.78
C THR A 45 7.99 -34.35 3.92
N GLY A 46 7.81 -33.44 2.95
CA GLY A 46 8.57 -32.19 2.85
C GLY A 46 8.82 -31.57 4.22
N THR A 47 10.09 -31.34 4.56
CA THR A 47 10.49 -30.86 5.89
C THR A 47 9.60 -29.69 6.28
N LEU A 48 8.92 -29.77 7.44
CA LEU A 48 7.97 -28.75 7.94
C LEU A 48 8.48 -27.30 7.81
N ALA A 49 9.80 -27.09 7.82
CA ALA A 49 10.46 -25.82 7.53
C ALA A 49 10.19 -25.30 6.10
N PHE A 50 10.41 -26.11 5.06
CA PHE A 50 10.16 -25.72 3.67
C PHE A 50 8.68 -25.38 3.45
N GLU A 51 7.76 -26.22 3.93
CA GLU A 51 6.32 -25.95 3.82
C GLU A 51 5.93 -24.64 4.51
N ARG A 52 6.54 -24.32 5.66
CA ARG A 52 6.32 -23.04 6.36
C ARG A 52 6.83 -21.86 5.54
N VAL A 53 8.06 -21.93 5.03
CA VAL A 53 8.66 -20.84 4.23
C VAL A 53 7.86 -20.61 2.95
N TYR A 54 7.50 -21.69 2.25
CA TYR A 54 6.71 -21.66 1.03
C TYR A 54 5.32 -21.04 1.29
N THR A 55 4.62 -21.50 2.32
CA THR A 55 3.29 -20.97 2.67
C THR A 55 3.36 -19.50 3.07
N ALA A 56 4.37 -19.12 3.86
CA ALA A 56 4.58 -17.72 4.25
C ALA A 56 4.83 -16.83 3.03
N ASN A 57 5.65 -17.28 2.08
CA ASN A 57 5.92 -16.57 0.83
C ASN A 57 4.65 -16.45 -0.02
N GLN A 58 3.90 -17.53 -0.19
CA GLN A 58 2.66 -17.52 -0.99
C GLN A 58 1.64 -16.53 -0.42
N ASN A 59 1.44 -16.52 0.90
CA ASN A 59 0.54 -15.55 1.56
C ASN A 59 1.01 -14.09 1.42
N CYS A 60 2.31 -13.85 1.26
CA CYS A 60 2.83 -12.52 0.94
C CYS A 60 2.60 -12.16 -0.52
N VAL A 61 2.85 -13.09 -1.45
CA VAL A 61 2.61 -12.92 -2.89
C VAL A 61 1.13 -12.64 -3.18
N ASP A 62 0.22 -13.40 -2.58
CA ASP A 62 -1.23 -13.24 -2.80
C ASP A 62 -1.75 -11.88 -2.31
N ALA A 63 -1.15 -11.33 -1.25
CA ALA A 63 -1.54 -10.04 -0.71
C ALA A 63 -0.83 -8.84 -1.36
N TYR A 64 0.24 -9.08 -2.12
CA TYR A 64 1.09 -8.03 -2.68
C TYR A 64 0.37 -7.18 -3.74
N PRO A 65 -0.40 -7.75 -4.70
CA PRO A 65 -1.18 -6.95 -5.65
C PRO A 65 -2.16 -6.01 -4.95
N THR A 66 -2.91 -6.54 -3.97
CA THR A 66 -3.87 -5.75 -3.19
C THR A 66 -3.18 -4.58 -2.48
N PHE A 67 -2.04 -4.84 -1.83
CA PHE A 67 -1.24 -3.80 -1.19
C PHE A 67 -0.77 -2.74 -2.18
N LEU A 68 -0.21 -3.15 -3.32
CA LEU A 68 0.34 -2.24 -4.31
C LEU A 68 -0.75 -1.33 -4.87
N VAL A 69 -1.92 -1.88 -5.20
CA VAL A 69 -3.07 -1.11 -5.67
C VAL A 69 -3.46 -0.05 -4.64
N VAL A 70 -3.70 -0.44 -3.38
CA VAL A 70 -4.17 0.52 -2.37
C VAL A 70 -3.10 1.54 -1.96
N LEU A 71 -1.81 1.19 -2.02
CA LEU A 71 -0.70 2.13 -1.78
C LEU A 71 -0.71 3.25 -2.81
N TRP A 72 -0.79 2.89 -4.10
CA TRP A 72 -0.76 3.85 -5.19
C TRP A 72 -2.04 4.67 -5.26
N THR A 73 -3.22 4.05 -5.13
CA THR A 73 -4.48 4.78 -5.14
C THR A 73 -4.60 5.73 -3.95
N ALA A 74 -4.15 5.34 -2.74
CA ALA A 74 -4.17 6.22 -1.58
C ALA A 74 -3.20 7.39 -1.74
N GLY A 75 -1.99 7.11 -2.25
CA GLY A 75 -0.95 8.11 -2.42
C GLY A 75 -1.28 9.15 -3.49
N LEU A 76 -1.88 8.71 -4.61
CA LEU A 76 -2.26 9.58 -5.72
C LEU A 76 -3.55 10.35 -5.46
N LEU A 77 -4.57 9.72 -4.86
CA LEU A 77 -5.90 10.31 -4.73
C LEU A 77 -6.11 11.11 -3.43
N CYS A 78 -5.34 10.81 -2.38
CA CYS A 78 -5.53 11.43 -1.07
C CYS A 78 -4.26 12.16 -0.62
N SER A 79 -3.20 11.44 -0.29
CA SER A 79 -1.94 12.07 0.12
C SER A 79 -0.78 11.07 0.12
N GLN A 80 0.32 11.47 -0.54
CA GLN A 80 1.52 10.67 -0.72
C GLN A 80 2.22 10.31 0.60
N VAL A 81 2.39 11.27 1.51
CA VAL A 81 3.17 11.11 2.75
C VAL A 81 2.57 10.04 3.70
N PRO A 82 1.30 10.14 4.13
CA PRO A 82 0.69 9.12 4.98
C PRO A 82 0.55 7.76 4.28
N ALA A 83 0.32 7.73 2.96
CA ALA A 83 0.28 6.49 2.20
C ALA A 83 1.64 5.79 2.20
N ALA A 84 2.73 6.53 1.97
CA ALA A 84 4.09 5.99 2.01
C ALA A 84 4.48 5.51 3.41
N PHE A 85 4.14 6.28 4.46
CA PHE A 85 4.39 5.85 5.84
C PHE A 85 3.65 4.55 6.19
N ALA A 86 2.35 4.47 5.87
CA ALA A 86 1.56 3.26 6.04
C ALA A 86 2.15 2.09 5.21
N GLY A 87 2.60 2.37 3.98
CA GLY A 87 3.27 1.39 3.14
C GLY A 87 4.55 0.86 3.76
N LEU A 88 5.41 1.71 4.33
CA LEU A 88 6.60 1.27 5.04
C LEU A 88 6.25 0.40 6.26
N MET A 89 5.24 0.81 7.05
CA MET A 89 4.75 0.00 8.17
C MET A 89 4.24 -1.37 7.71
N TYR A 90 3.57 -1.44 6.54
CA TYR A 90 3.12 -2.71 5.97
C TYR A 90 4.30 -3.65 5.70
N LEU A 91 5.39 -3.14 5.10
CA LEU A 91 6.59 -3.94 4.82
C LEU A 91 7.26 -4.45 6.10
N LEU A 92 7.37 -3.62 7.13
CA LEU A 92 7.92 -4.05 8.43
C LEU A 92 7.10 -5.18 9.05
N VAL A 93 5.78 -5.06 8.95
CA VAL A 93 4.83 -6.02 9.51
C VAL A 93 4.81 -7.32 8.69
N ARG A 94 4.99 -7.22 7.37
CA ARG A 94 5.21 -8.38 6.50
C ARG A 94 6.51 -9.10 6.78
N GLN A 95 7.58 -8.37 7.11
CA GLN A 95 8.82 -8.99 7.57
C GLN A 95 8.61 -9.78 8.85
N LYS A 96 7.94 -9.19 9.85
CA LYS A 96 7.61 -9.85 11.12
C LYS A 96 6.70 -11.06 10.92
N TYR A 97 5.69 -10.95 10.03
CA TYR A 97 4.81 -12.05 9.66
C TYR A 97 5.61 -13.22 9.07
N PHE A 98 6.47 -12.95 8.09
CA PHE A 98 7.27 -13.96 7.41
C PHE A 98 8.21 -14.66 8.39
N VAL A 99 9.00 -13.90 9.15
CA VAL A 99 9.93 -14.44 10.15
C VAL A 99 9.19 -15.21 11.25
N GLY A 100 8.07 -14.69 11.74
CA GLY A 100 7.24 -15.37 12.72
C GLY A 100 6.73 -16.72 12.22
N TYR A 101 6.32 -16.79 10.95
CA TYR A 101 5.84 -18.03 10.31
C TYR A 101 6.93 -19.10 10.19
N LEU A 102 8.21 -18.70 10.05
CA LEU A 102 9.36 -19.63 10.03
C LEU A 102 9.53 -20.34 11.38
N GLY A 103 9.38 -19.62 12.49
CA GLY A 103 9.51 -20.15 13.85
C GLY A 103 8.30 -20.98 14.27
N GLU A 104 7.20 -20.30 14.60
CA GLU A 104 5.94 -20.92 15.05
C GLU A 104 4.76 -20.19 14.40
N ARG A 105 3.78 -20.95 13.88
CA ARG A 105 2.62 -20.34 13.19
C ARG A 105 1.90 -19.29 14.05
N THR A 106 1.82 -19.48 15.36
CA THR A 106 1.20 -18.56 16.33
C THR A 106 1.86 -17.18 16.36
N GLN A 107 3.18 -17.10 16.16
CA GLN A 107 3.97 -15.86 16.17
C GLN A 107 3.72 -14.99 14.93
N SER A 108 3.14 -15.56 13.87
CA SER A 108 2.77 -14.81 12.66
C SER A 108 1.45 -14.03 12.79
N THR A 109 0.58 -14.42 13.72
CA THR A 109 -0.78 -13.87 13.88
C THR A 109 -0.81 -12.36 14.11
N PRO A 110 0.03 -11.77 15.00
CA PRO A 110 0.02 -10.33 15.22
C PRO A 110 0.38 -9.55 13.95
N GLY A 111 1.38 -10.03 13.20
CA GLY A 111 1.79 -9.44 11.93
C GLY A 111 0.68 -9.50 10.88
N TYR A 112 -0.01 -10.62 10.77
CA TYR A 112 -1.12 -10.78 9.84
C TYR A 112 -2.28 -9.83 10.13
N ILE A 113 -2.70 -9.72 11.39
CA ILE A 113 -3.82 -8.86 11.79
C ILE A 113 -3.47 -7.39 11.55
N PHE A 114 -2.26 -6.98 11.94
CA PHE A 114 -1.84 -5.59 11.79
C PHE A 114 -1.65 -5.22 10.30
N GLY A 115 -1.13 -6.13 9.48
CA GLY A 115 -1.03 -5.92 8.03
C GLY A 115 -2.39 -5.70 7.37
N LYS A 116 -3.42 -6.43 7.79
CA LYS A 116 -4.80 -6.22 7.32
C LYS A 116 -5.36 -4.85 7.71
N ARG A 117 -5.06 -4.36 8.91
CA ARG A 117 -5.46 -3.01 9.35
C ARG A 117 -4.83 -1.93 8.49
N ILE A 118 -3.56 -2.08 8.11
CA ILE A 118 -2.88 -1.14 7.23
C ILE A 118 -3.50 -1.13 5.82
N ILE A 119 -3.76 -2.30 5.24
CA ILE A 119 -4.44 -2.38 3.93
C ILE A 119 -5.82 -1.70 4.01
N SER A 120 -6.58 -1.96 5.08
CA SER A 120 -7.88 -1.32 5.29
C SER A 120 -7.76 0.21 5.41
N PHE A 121 -6.74 0.72 6.10
CA PHE A 121 -6.47 2.15 6.19
C PHE A 121 -6.16 2.77 4.82
N LEU A 122 -5.26 2.16 4.03
CA LEU A 122 -4.95 2.61 2.67
C LEU A 122 -6.18 2.56 1.74
N PHE A 123 -7.01 1.54 1.88
CA PHE A 123 -8.28 1.46 1.15
C PHE A 123 -9.21 2.63 1.51
N LEU A 124 -9.39 2.94 2.80
CA LEU A 124 -10.22 4.07 3.24
C LEU A 124 -9.66 5.41 2.74
N MET A 125 -8.34 5.59 2.73
CA MET A 125 -7.72 6.78 2.13
C MET A 125 -8.03 6.88 0.64
N SER A 126 -7.94 5.77 -0.09
CA SER A 126 -8.26 5.72 -1.53
C SER A 126 -9.72 6.12 -1.77
N LEU A 127 -10.64 5.56 -0.98
CA LEU A 127 -12.07 5.88 -1.05
C LEU A 127 -12.33 7.35 -0.74
N ALA A 128 -11.69 7.90 0.31
CA ALA A 128 -11.80 9.31 0.66
C ALA A 128 -11.32 10.22 -0.49
N GLY A 129 -10.21 9.86 -1.16
CA GLY A 129 -9.71 10.58 -2.32
C GLY A 129 -10.69 10.59 -3.49
N VAL A 130 -11.27 9.42 -3.82
CA VAL A 130 -12.31 9.31 -4.87
C VAL A 130 -13.54 10.15 -4.52
N LEU A 131 -14.04 10.04 -3.29
CA LEU A 131 -15.21 10.80 -2.84
C LEU A 131 -14.94 12.30 -2.89
N ASN A 132 -13.78 12.75 -2.41
CA ASN A 132 -13.40 14.16 -2.47
C ASN A 132 -13.35 14.68 -3.92
N HIS A 133 -12.79 13.90 -4.85
CA HIS A 133 -12.75 14.28 -6.26
C HIS A 133 -14.16 14.50 -6.83
N TYR A 134 -15.08 13.56 -6.60
CA TYR A 134 -16.45 13.69 -7.09
C TYR A 134 -17.22 14.81 -6.38
N LEU A 135 -17.01 15.01 -5.07
CA LEU A 135 -17.65 16.12 -4.35
C LEU A 135 -17.22 17.48 -4.91
N ILE A 136 -15.93 17.67 -5.19
CA ILE A 136 -15.42 18.89 -5.80
C ILE A 136 -15.97 19.04 -7.23
N PHE A 137 -16.02 17.96 -8.01
CA PHE A 137 -16.54 18.01 -9.37
C PHE A 137 -18.02 18.42 -9.42
N PHE A 138 -18.86 17.80 -8.60
CA PHE A 138 -20.31 18.06 -8.60
C PHE A 138 -20.69 19.34 -7.86
N PHE A 139 -20.14 19.61 -6.68
CA PHE A 139 -20.57 20.73 -5.84
C PHE A 139 -19.64 21.94 -5.89
N GLY A 140 -18.35 21.74 -6.23
CA GLY A 140 -17.38 22.82 -6.32
C GLY A 140 -17.65 23.75 -7.51
N SER A 141 -18.09 23.20 -8.64
CA SER A 141 -18.46 23.97 -9.83
C SER A 141 -19.68 24.87 -9.58
N ASP A 142 -20.70 24.36 -8.90
CA ASP A 142 -21.88 25.13 -8.49
C ASP A 142 -21.52 26.26 -7.52
N PHE A 143 -20.63 25.99 -6.57
CA PHE A 143 -20.19 27.01 -5.61
C PHE A 143 -19.35 28.11 -6.27
N GLU A 144 -18.45 27.77 -7.20
CA GLU A 144 -17.67 28.74 -7.96
C GLU A 144 -18.58 29.62 -8.82
N ASN A 145 -19.56 29.01 -9.51
CA ASN A 145 -20.55 29.73 -10.31
C ASN A 145 -21.40 30.68 -9.45
N TYR A 146 -21.81 30.23 -8.26
CA TYR A 146 -22.56 31.04 -7.31
C TYR A 146 -21.74 32.25 -6.82
N ILE A 147 -20.50 32.04 -6.36
CA ILE A 147 -19.61 33.13 -5.95
C ILE A 147 -19.38 34.10 -7.09
N ARG A 148 -19.09 33.61 -8.30
CA ARG A 148 -18.86 34.46 -9.47
C ARG A 148 -20.08 35.34 -9.75
N THR A 149 -21.28 34.77 -9.69
CA THR A 149 -22.55 35.50 -9.89
C THR A 149 -22.74 36.59 -8.83
N VAL A 150 -22.54 36.26 -7.55
CA VAL A 150 -22.63 37.21 -6.44
C VAL A 150 -21.60 38.34 -6.60
N THR A 151 -20.34 38.02 -6.86
CA THR A 151 -19.28 39.01 -7.08
C THR A 151 -19.61 39.92 -8.26
N THR A 152 -20.00 39.38 -9.41
CA THR A 152 -20.36 40.19 -10.59
C THR A 152 -21.58 41.08 -10.36
N THR A 153 -22.51 40.66 -9.49
CA THR A 153 -23.71 41.44 -9.16
C THR A 153 -23.40 42.56 -8.16
N ILE A 154 -22.50 42.31 -7.21
CA ILE A 154 -22.11 43.28 -6.16
C ILE A 154 -21.05 44.28 -6.65
N SER A 155 -20.17 43.89 -7.58
CA SER A 155 -19.12 44.78 -8.10
C SER A 155 -19.64 46.11 -8.66
N PRO A 156 -20.74 46.17 -9.43
CA PRO A 156 -21.34 47.44 -9.87
C PRO A 156 -21.95 48.25 -8.71
N LEU A 157 -22.51 47.60 -7.69
CA LEU A 157 -23.13 48.25 -6.53
C LEU A 157 -22.10 48.92 -5.61
N LEU A 158 -20.89 48.36 -5.51
CA LEU A 158 -19.77 48.94 -4.75
C LEU A 158 -19.09 50.13 -5.45
N LEU A 159 -19.39 50.36 -6.73
CA LEU A 159 -18.85 51.48 -7.53
C LEU A 159 -19.78 52.69 -7.56
N ILE A 160 -20.92 52.65 -6.86
CA ILE A 160 -21.83 53.78 -6.73
C ILE A 160 -21.27 54.70 -5.62
N PRO A 161 -20.97 55.98 -5.92
CA PRO A 161 -20.29 56.92 -5.01
C PRO A 161 -21.15 57.37 -3.82
#